data_AF-A0A2E8GLA7-F1
#
_entry.id   AF-A0A2E8GLA7-F1
#
_cell.length_a   1.000
_cell.length_b   1.000
_cell.length_c   1.000
_cell.angle_alpha   90.00
_cell.angle_beta   90.00
_cell.angle_gamma   90.00
#
_symmetry.space_group_name_H-M   'P 1'
#
loop_
_entity.id
_entity.type
_entity.pdbx_description
1 polymer ?
#
loop_
_entity_poly.entity_id
_entity_poly.type
_entity_poly.pdbx_seq_one_letter_code
_entity_poly.pdbx_strand_id
1 'polypeptide(L)'
;MAELQERGWLDDAGVLTYEGLAARTRIEDETDGLALGPWLQLGKERTHRLWTLLRDLLQVILDQNGLPRLRTPIGLSWPAQWPG
;
A
#
# COMPACT_ATOMS: atom_id res chain seq x y z
N MET A 1 -17.93 -9.10 1.47
CA MET A 1 -18.81 -8.01 0.97
C MET A 1 -20.08 -7.89 1.79
N ALA A 2 -20.76 -9.00 2.13
CA ALA A 2 -21.97 -8.98 2.97
C ALA A 2 -21.85 -8.16 4.27
N GLU A 3 -20.78 -8.34 5.05
CA GLU A 3 -20.56 -7.55 6.28
C GLU A 3 -20.36 -6.05 6.02
N LEU A 4 -19.80 -5.67 4.87
CA LEU A 4 -19.62 -4.26 4.51
C LEU A 4 -20.95 -3.64 4.04
N GLN A 5 -21.80 -4.42 3.37
CA GLN A 5 -23.16 -4.03 3.00
C GLN A 5 -24.05 -3.90 4.24
N GLU A 6 -23.98 -4.84 5.17
CA GLU A 6 -24.71 -4.81 6.44
C GLU A 6 -24.36 -3.56 7.27
N ARG A 7 -23.08 -3.14 7.23
CA ARG A 7 -22.61 -1.89 7.86
C ARG A 7 -23.00 -0.63 7.09
N GLY A 8 -23.67 -0.75 5.95
CA GLY A 8 -24.04 0.35 5.06
C GLY A 8 -22.84 1.00 4.37
N TRP A 9 -21.69 0.33 4.29
CA TRP A 9 -20.47 0.86 3.67
C TRP A 9 -20.41 0.58 2.17
N LEU A 10 -21.10 -0.48 1.72
CA LEU A 10 -21.30 -0.79 0.32
C LEU A 10 -22.80 -0.82 0.00
N ASP A 11 -23.17 -0.39 -1.19
CA ASP A 11 -24.52 -0.58 -1.74
C ASP A 11 -24.72 -2.00 -2.30
N ASP A 12 -25.91 -2.27 -2.82
CA ASP A 12 -26.27 -3.57 -3.40
C ASP A 12 -25.43 -3.94 -4.64
N ALA A 13 -24.85 -2.94 -5.33
CA ALA A 13 -23.94 -3.13 -6.44
C ALA A 13 -22.48 -3.34 -6.00
N GLY A 14 -22.20 -3.25 -4.70
CA GLY A 14 -20.85 -3.38 -4.13
C GLY A 14 -20.02 -2.11 -4.25
N VAL A 15 -20.65 -0.95 -4.48
CA VAL A 15 -19.99 0.36 -4.57
C VAL A 15 -19.98 1.04 -3.20
N LEU A 16 -18.91 1.79 -2.89
CA LEU A 16 -18.84 2.56 -1.64
C LEU A 16 -19.98 3.57 -1.55
N THR A 17 -20.70 3.54 -0.43
CA THR A 17 -21.61 4.60 -0.02
C THR A 17 -20.83 5.81 0.51
N TYR A 18 -21.52 6.90 0.79
CA TYR A 18 -20.88 8.06 1.44
C TYR A 18 -20.33 7.70 2.83
N GLU A 19 -21.09 6.91 3.59
CA GLU A 19 -20.72 6.39 4.90
C GLU A 19 -19.51 5.45 4.81
N GLY A 20 -19.49 4.58 3.79
CA GLY A 20 -18.36 3.70 3.52
C GLY A 20 -17.09 4.47 3.14
N LEU A 21 -17.22 5.52 2.34
CA LEU A 21 -16.09 6.39 1.99
C LEU A 21 -15.54 7.09 3.24
N ALA A 22 -16.40 7.68 4.07
CA ALA A 22 -16.00 8.33 5.31
C ALA A 22 -15.33 7.35 6.29
N ALA A 23 -15.87 6.14 6.41
CA ALA A 23 -15.28 5.09 7.23
C ALA A 23 -13.90 4.64 6.72
N ARG A 24 -13.76 4.49 5.39
CA ARG A 24 -12.47 4.14 4.78
C ARG A 24 -11.43 5.22 5.06
N THR A 25 -11.76 6.48 4.80
CA THR A 25 -10.84 7.61 5.06
C THR A 25 -10.38 7.64 6.51
N ARG A 26 -11.30 7.49 7.47
CA ARG A 26 -10.94 7.46 8.89
C ARG A 26 -9.99 6.30 9.22
N ILE A 27 -10.27 5.11 8.68
CA ILE A 27 -9.39 3.94 8.89
C ILE A 27 -8.01 4.21 8.27
N GLU A 28 -7.96 4.72 7.05
CA GLU A 28 -6.72 5.09 6.35
C GLU A 28 -5.90 6.07 7.22
N ASP A 29 -6.52 7.16 7.70
CA ASP A 29 -5.88 8.17 8.56
C ASP A 29 -5.36 7.56 9.89
N GLU A 30 -6.16 6.72 10.56
CA GLU A 30 -5.78 6.05 11.79
C GLU A 30 -4.60 5.09 11.54
N THR A 31 -4.65 4.32 10.45
CA THR A 31 -3.58 3.37 10.08
C THR A 31 -2.30 4.07 9.66
N ASP A 32 -2.37 5.21 8.96
CA ASP A 32 -1.22 6.04 8.61
C ASP A 32 -0.56 6.57 9.88
N GLY A 33 -1.34 7.06 10.84
CA GLY A 33 -0.85 7.51 12.14
C GLY A 33 -0.12 6.40 12.91
N LEU A 34 -0.69 5.19 12.95
CA LEU A 34 -0.08 4.02 13.60
C LEU A 34 1.21 3.55 12.90
N ALA A 35 1.25 3.63 11.57
CA ALA A 35 2.39 3.20 10.76
C ALA A 35 3.54 4.23 10.73
N LEU A 36 3.28 5.49 11.08
CA LEU A 36 4.25 6.59 10.94
C LEU A 36 5.47 6.46 11.86
N GLY A 37 5.29 5.94 13.08
CA GLY A 37 6.33 5.91 14.12
C GLY A 37 7.67 5.30 13.65
N PRO A 38 7.69 4.09 13.07
CA PRO A 38 8.90 3.48 12.51
C PRO A 38 9.61 4.33 11.46
N TRP A 39 8.87 5.01 10.57
CA TRP A 39 9.46 5.86 9.54
C TRP A 39 10.14 7.09 10.10
N LEU A 40 9.51 7.73 11.11
CA LEU A 40 10.11 8.85 11.84
C LEU A 40 11.41 8.44 12.54
N GLN A 41 11.46 7.25 13.14
CA GLN A 41 12.66 6.73 13.79
C GLN A 41 13.79 6.39 12.81
N LEU A 42 13.45 5.88 11.62
CA LEU A 42 14.43 5.61 10.58
C LEU A 42 15.01 6.91 10.00
N GLY A 43 14.17 7.92 9.82
CA GLY A 43 14.53 9.12 9.08
C GLY A 43 14.82 8.81 7.61
N LYS A 44 15.20 9.85 6.85
CA LYS A 44 15.31 9.77 5.39
C LYS A 44 16.39 8.78 4.94
N GLU A 45 17.57 8.85 5.54
CA GLU A 45 18.75 8.10 5.12
C GLU A 45 18.56 6.59 5.35
N ARG A 46 18.03 6.19 6.51
CA ARG A 46 17.80 4.77 6.80
C ARG A 46 16.60 4.23 6.04
N THR A 47 15.59 5.06 5.75
CA THR A 47 14.48 4.69 4.86
C THR A 47 15.00 4.43 3.44
N HIS A 48 15.87 5.29 2.90
CA HIS A 48 16.50 5.04 1.60
C HIS A 48 17.36 3.77 1.59
N ARG A 49 18.07 3.48 2.68
CA ARG A 49 18.79 2.22 2.84
C ARG A 49 17.84 1.01 2.82
N LEU A 50 16.73 1.08 3.57
CA LEU A 50 15.71 0.02 3.59
C LEU A 50 15.14 -0.21 2.18
N TRP A 51 14.82 0.86 1.46
CA TRP A 51 14.34 0.76 0.08
C TRP A 51 15.34 0.07 -0.85
N THR A 52 16.63 0.42 -0.75
CA THR A 52 17.69 -0.22 -1.55
C THR A 52 17.74 -1.73 -1.29
N LEU A 53 17.70 -2.14 -0.01
CA LEU A 53 17.71 -3.56 0.37
C LEU A 53 16.49 -4.31 -0.16
N LEU A 54 15.29 -3.72 -0.03
CA LEU A 54 14.04 -4.33 -0.53
C LEU A 54 13.99 -4.39 -2.05
N ARG A 55 14.50 -3.36 -2.74
CA ARG A 55 14.60 -3.33 -4.20
C ARG A 55 15.47 -4.47 -4.70
N ASP A 56 16.65 -4.66 -4.10
CA ASP A 56 17.58 -5.70 -4.55
C ASP A 56 16.99 -7.10 -4.29
N LEU A 57 16.29 -7.30 -3.16
CA LEU A 57 15.55 -8.54 -2.90
C LEU A 57 14.44 -8.80 -3.94
N LEU A 58 13.66 -7.76 -4.29
CA LEU A 58 12.60 -7.89 -5.28
C LEU A 58 13.16 -8.20 -6.67
N GLN A 59 14.30 -7.63 -7.05
CA GLN A 59 14.96 -7.95 -8.32
C GLN A 59 15.30 -9.45 -8.41
N VAL A 60 15.84 -10.05 -7.34
CA VAL A 60 16.13 -11.49 -7.29
C VAL A 60 14.87 -12.32 -7.50
N ILE A 61 13.76 -11.96 -6.85
CA ILE A 61 12.47 -12.67 -6.98
C ILE A 61 11.94 -12.56 -8.42
N LEU A 62 12.02 -11.37 -9.02
CA LEU A 62 11.54 -11.15 -10.38
C LEU A 62 12.36 -11.92 -11.42
N ASP A 63 13.68 -11.94 -11.26
CA ASP A 63 14.58 -12.69 -12.14
C ASP A 63 14.33 -14.20 -12.07
N GLN A 64 14.13 -14.75 -10.87
CA GLN A 64 13.81 -16.17 -10.68
C GLN A 64 12.47 -16.58 -11.32
N ASN A 65 11.50 -15.66 -11.37
CA ASN A 65 10.18 -15.92 -11.93
C ASN A 65 10.05 -15.50 -13.41
N GLY A 66 11.12 -14.97 -14.02
CA GLY A 66 11.08 -14.47 -15.40
C GLY A 66 10.09 -13.33 -15.61
N LEU A 67 9.89 -12.48 -14.59
CA LEU A 67 8.93 -11.38 -14.59
C LEU A 67 9.66 -10.03 -14.79
N PRO A 68 9.94 -9.60 -16.03
CA PRO A 68 10.69 -8.37 -16.29
C PRO A 68 9.94 -7.10 -15.91
N ARG A 69 8.63 -7.20 -15.66
CA ARG A 69 7.75 -6.09 -15.25
C ARG A 69 6.77 -6.58 -14.20
N LEU A 70 6.59 -5.78 -13.16
CA LEU A 70 5.55 -5.95 -12.15
C LEU A 70 4.63 -4.73 -12.17
N ARG A 71 3.32 -4.96 -12.11
CA ARG A 71 2.33 -3.95 -11.77
C ARG A 71 1.56 -4.47 -10.57
N THR A 72 1.63 -3.73 -9.47
CA THR A 72 0.92 -4.11 -8.24
C THR A 72 -0.52 -3.57 -8.26
N PRO A 73 -1.44 -4.18 -7.49
CA PRO A 73 -2.82 -3.68 -7.35
C PRO A 73 -2.92 -2.24 -6.84
N ILE A 74 -1.90 -1.74 -6.12
CA ILE A 74 -1.82 -0.34 -5.65
C ILE A 74 -1.16 0.60 -6.67
N GLY A 75 -1.01 0.18 -7.92
CA GLY A 75 -0.55 1.03 -9.03
C GLY A 75 0.97 1.19 -9.17
N LEU A 76 1.78 0.56 -8.30
CA LEU A 76 3.24 0.62 -8.40
C LEU A 76 3.77 -0.27 -9.53
N SER A 77 4.81 0.20 -10.22
CA SER A 77 5.46 -0.49 -11.33
C SER A 77 6.95 -0.79 -11.07
N TRP A 78 7.48 -1.82 -11.75
CA TRP A 78 8.91 -2.14 -11.77
C TRP A 78 9.57 -1.76 -13.11
N PRO A 79 10.81 -1.21 -13.12
CA PRO A 79 11.68 -0.93 -11.98
C PRO A 79 11.15 0.21 -11.10
N ALA A 80 11.18 0.00 -9.78
CA ALA A 80 10.76 1.01 -8.82
C ALA A 80 11.78 2.16 -8.80
N GLN A 81 11.28 3.40 -8.76
CA GLN A 81 12.10 4.60 -8.57
C GLN A 81 11.96 5.08 -7.12
N TRP A 82 13.06 5.56 -6.54
CA TRP A 82 13.01 6.19 -5.22
C TRP A 82 12.26 7.53 -5.33
N PRO A 83 11.15 7.74 -4.60
CA PRO A 83 10.31 8.93 -4.79
C PRO A 83 10.88 10.22 -4.16
N GLY A 84 11.94 10.14 -3.36
CA GLY A 84 12.61 11.32 -2.79
C GLY A 84 12.48 11.46 -1.30
#